data_AF-A0A7V0WV08-F1
#
_entry.id   AF-A0A7V0WV08-F1
#
_cell.length_a   1.000
_cell.length_b   1.000
_cell.length_c   1.000
_cell.angle_alpha   90.00
_cell.angle_beta   90.00
_cell.angle_gamma   90.00
#
_symmetry.space_group_name_H-M   'P 1'
#
loop_
_entity.id
_entity.type
_entity.pdbx_description
1 polymer ?
#
loop_
_entity_poly.entity_id
_entity_poly.type
_entity_poly.pdbx_seq_one_letter_code
_entity_poly.pdbx_strand_id
1 'polypeptide(L)'
;DLTGGFAHQGESAAKAGQSYAANISTYYETPIVVDRKDGELAFGLSLSNIGTKLSYNDDATKDFIPINLRLGGRFTLDMDEYNQISLLVDGNKLLVPTPPRYDDFDNPNLITSGLDPDVPVITGMLQSFYDAPGGFKEELREISYGVGFEYSYSGQFAVRGGYFDEHETKGNRKYFTIGAGVKYNVFKLDFAYLVPRAGQTNPLANTVRFTLGFDFEDSKGRRR
;
A
#
# COMPACT_ATOMS: atom_id res chain seq x y z
N ASP A 1 -5.51 2.03 22.16
CA ASP A 1 -5.92 3.38 22.61
C ASP A 1 -4.66 4.22 22.65
N LEU A 2 -4.55 5.21 21.76
CA LEU A 2 -3.37 6.09 21.65
C LEU A 2 -3.41 7.24 22.67
N THR A 3 -4.49 7.40 23.42
CA THR A 3 -4.67 8.46 24.43
C THR A 3 -4.64 7.94 25.87
N GLY A 4 -4.64 6.62 26.05
CA GLY A 4 -4.61 5.99 27.37
C GLY A 4 -5.77 6.39 28.29
N GLY A 5 -6.87 6.91 27.74
CA GLY A 5 -8.03 7.38 28.51
C GLY A 5 -7.81 8.64 29.37
N PHE A 6 -6.73 9.41 29.16
CA PHE A 6 -6.50 10.64 29.91
C PHE A 6 -7.23 11.83 29.28
N ALA A 7 -8.25 12.35 29.95
CA ALA A 7 -8.78 13.68 29.68
C ALA A 7 -7.96 14.71 30.49
N HIS A 8 -7.23 15.59 29.83
CA HIS A 8 -6.66 16.77 30.48
C HIS A 8 -7.78 17.76 30.82
N GLN A 9 -7.68 18.42 31.98
CA GLN A 9 -8.68 19.39 32.45
C GLN A 9 -8.75 20.55 31.44
N GLY A 10 -9.81 20.58 30.63
CA GLY A 10 -10.01 21.59 29.56
C GLY A 10 -9.96 21.05 28.12
N GLU A 11 -9.62 19.78 27.90
CA GLU A 11 -9.66 19.14 26.57
C GLU A 11 -10.84 18.16 26.47
N SER A 12 -11.51 18.16 25.30
CA SER A 12 -12.60 17.23 25.00
C SER A 12 -12.11 15.78 25.14
N ALA A 13 -12.90 14.92 25.77
CA ALA A 13 -12.54 13.52 25.96
C ALA A 13 -12.37 12.81 24.60
N ALA A 14 -11.23 12.14 24.43
CA ALA A 14 -10.97 11.33 23.23
C ALA A 14 -11.99 10.20 23.11
N LYS A 15 -12.57 10.05 21.93
CA LYS A 15 -13.54 9.01 21.57
C LYS A 15 -13.05 8.21 20.37
N ALA A 16 -13.53 6.97 20.27
CA ALA A 16 -13.28 6.17 19.08
C ALA A 16 -13.92 6.82 17.85
N GLY A 17 -13.10 7.25 16.90
CA GLY A 17 -13.57 7.71 15.60
C GLY A 17 -14.16 6.55 14.78
N GLN A 18 -15.20 6.84 13.99
CA GLN A 18 -15.75 5.93 13.00
C GLN A 18 -15.70 6.55 11.61
N SER A 19 -15.36 5.77 10.59
CA SER A 19 -15.38 6.19 9.19
C SER A 19 -15.86 5.05 8.30
N TYR A 20 -16.41 5.41 7.14
CA TYR A 20 -16.79 4.47 6.10
C TYR A 20 -15.93 4.73 4.88
N ALA A 21 -15.49 3.65 4.23
CA ALA A 21 -14.66 3.74 3.04
C ALA A 21 -15.06 2.70 1.99
N ALA A 22 -14.76 3.01 0.74
CA ALA A 22 -14.93 2.15 -0.41
C ALA A 22 -13.63 2.03 -1.20
N ASN A 23 -13.49 0.90 -1.91
CA ASN A 23 -12.35 0.62 -2.78
C ASN A 23 -12.85 0.42 -4.20
N ILE A 24 -12.05 0.88 -5.18
CA ILE A 24 -12.27 0.65 -6.60
C ILE A 24 -10.98 0.06 -7.17
N SER A 25 -11.07 -1.07 -7.84
CA SER A 25 -9.90 -1.73 -8.42
C SER A 25 -10.22 -2.28 -9.79
N THR A 26 -9.22 -2.32 -10.66
CA THR A 26 -9.30 -2.90 -12.00
C THR A 26 -8.03 -3.71 -12.24
N TYR A 27 -8.19 -4.86 -12.86
CA TYR A 27 -7.11 -5.78 -13.20
C TYR A 27 -7.30 -6.25 -14.64
N TYR A 28 -6.23 -6.18 -15.42
CA TYR A 28 -6.20 -6.62 -16.80
C TYR A 28 -5.01 -7.55 -16.99
N GLU A 29 -5.25 -8.69 -17.62
CA GLU A 29 -4.24 -9.72 -17.86
C GLU A 29 -4.36 -10.20 -19.30
N THR A 30 -3.21 -10.39 -19.94
CA THR A 30 -3.12 -10.89 -21.31
C THR A 30 -2.04 -11.95 -21.41
N PRO A 31 -2.30 -13.07 -22.10
CA PRO A 31 -1.26 -14.02 -22.45
C PRO A 31 -0.30 -13.37 -23.45
N ILE A 32 0.96 -13.78 -23.38
CA ILE A 32 2.04 -13.38 -24.28
C ILE A 32 2.92 -14.59 -24.56
N VAL A 33 3.68 -14.53 -25.66
CA VAL A 33 4.69 -15.54 -25.98
C VAL A 33 6.03 -14.85 -26.13
N VAL A 34 7.02 -15.27 -25.34
CA VAL A 34 8.38 -14.71 -25.35
C VAL A 34 9.36 -15.86 -25.56
N ASP A 35 10.16 -15.81 -26.64
CA ASP A 35 11.13 -16.86 -26.97
C ASP A 35 10.54 -18.30 -26.98
N ARG A 36 9.36 -18.45 -27.59
CA ARG A 36 8.59 -19.73 -27.65
C ARG A 36 8.16 -20.28 -26.29
N LYS A 37 8.20 -19.45 -25.25
CA LYS A 37 7.64 -19.74 -23.93
C LYS A 37 6.36 -18.96 -23.73
N ASP A 38 5.38 -19.62 -23.13
CA ASP A 38 4.15 -18.97 -22.71
C ASP A 38 4.42 -18.08 -21.50
N GLY A 39 3.64 -17.02 -21.39
CA GLY A 39 3.74 -16.09 -20.29
C GLY A 39 2.53 -15.19 -20.23
N GLU A 40 2.52 -14.32 -19.24
CA GLU A 40 1.42 -13.42 -18.94
C GLU A 40 1.95 -12.04 -18.62
N LEU A 41 1.24 -11.03 -19.12
CA LEU A 41 1.43 -9.66 -18.72
C LEU A 41 0.15 -9.18 -18.06
N ALA A 42 0.26 -8.58 -16.88
CA ALA A 42 -0.86 -8.03 -16.17
C ALA A 42 -0.60 -6.60 -15.68
N PHE A 43 -1.67 -5.82 -15.61
CA PHE A 43 -1.69 -4.46 -15.11
C PHE A 43 -2.84 -4.32 -14.12
N GLY A 44 -2.57 -3.66 -12.99
CA GLY A 44 -3.54 -3.43 -11.94
C GLY A 44 -3.57 -1.97 -11.51
N LEU A 45 -4.77 -1.42 -11.37
CA LEU A 45 -5.02 -0.12 -10.76
C LEU A 45 -5.92 -0.32 -9.55
N SER A 46 -5.57 0.28 -8.42
CA SER A 46 -6.39 0.23 -7.22
C SER A 46 -6.42 1.58 -6.54
N LEU A 47 -7.62 2.06 -6.24
CA LEU A 47 -7.88 3.21 -5.42
C LEU A 47 -8.62 2.72 -4.17
N SER A 48 -7.93 2.75 -3.03
CA SER A 48 -8.45 2.20 -1.77
C SER A 48 -8.66 3.26 -0.70
N ASN A 49 -9.54 2.91 0.24
CA ASN A 49 -9.92 3.70 1.40
C ASN A 49 -10.55 5.06 1.05
N ILE A 50 -11.28 5.17 -0.06
CA ILE A 50 -12.04 6.40 -0.39
C ILE A 50 -13.18 6.52 0.61
N GLY A 51 -13.12 7.50 1.52
CA GLY A 51 -14.09 7.54 2.60
C GLY A 51 -14.16 8.84 3.37
N THR A 52 -15.05 8.86 4.36
CA THR A 52 -15.30 10.04 5.19
C THR A 52 -14.12 10.35 6.10
N LYS A 53 -13.84 11.64 6.32
CA LYS A 53 -12.86 12.08 7.32
C LYS A 53 -13.24 11.60 8.74
N LEU A 54 -12.23 11.32 9.55
CA LEU A 54 -12.33 10.78 10.90
C LEU A 54 -12.09 11.89 11.93
N SER A 55 -12.78 11.88 13.07
CA SER A 55 -12.43 12.73 14.22
C SER A 55 -12.42 11.91 15.50
N TYR A 56 -11.44 12.18 16.34
CA TYR A 56 -11.22 11.52 17.62
C TYR A 56 -11.75 12.32 18.81
N ASN A 57 -12.24 13.54 18.59
CA ASN A 57 -12.79 14.42 19.62
C ASN A 57 -14.12 15.02 19.13
N ASP A 58 -14.74 15.89 19.92
CA ASP A 58 -15.86 16.73 19.48
C ASP A 58 -15.43 17.94 18.63
N ASP A 59 -14.14 17.98 18.24
CA ASP A 59 -13.58 19.05 17.41
C ASP A 59 -14.18 19.02 16.00
N ALA A 60 -14.35 20.21 15.43
CA ALA A 60 -14.83 20.41 14.07
C ALA A 60 -13.82 19.92 13.01
N THR A 61 -12.53 19.84 13.38
CA THR A 61 -11.45 19.36 12.52
C THR A 61 -11.50 17.85 12.38
N LYS A 62 -11.51 17.39 11.13
CA LYS A 62 -11.54 15.96 10.79
C LYS A 62 -10.34 15.63 9.93
N ASP A 63 -9.75 14.46 10.17
CA ASP A 63 -8.57 13.98 9.47
C ASP A 63 -8.94 13.04 8.32
N PHE A 64 -8.13 13.05 7.28
CA PHE A 64 -8.27 12.10 6.18
C PHE A 64 -7.89 10.69 6.66
N ILE A 65 -8.69 9.70 6.26
CA ILE A 65 -8.24 8.31 6.28
C ILE A 65 -7.21 8.10 5.16
N PRO A 66 -6.29 7.12 5.26
CA PRO A 66 -5.23 6.95 4.28
C PRO A 66 -5.76 6.40 2.95
N ILE A 67 -6.13 7.31 2.04
CA ILE A 67 -6.53 7.01 0.66
C ILE A 67 -5.28 6.64 -0.13
N ASN A 68 -5.27 5.49 -0.80
CA ASN A 68 -4.10 5.03 -1.56
C ASN A 68 -4.47 4.83 -3.03
N LEU A 69 -3.63 5.36 -3.91
CA LEU A 69 -3.61 5.00 -5.32
C LEU A 69 -2.41 4.10 -5.59
N ARG A 70 -2.69 2.87 -6.04
CA ARG A 70 -1.69 1.89 -6.44
C ARG A 70 -1.83 1.55 -7.91
N LEU A 71 -0.74 1.62 -8.63
CA LEU A 71 -0.61 1.13 -10.00
C LEU A 71 0.51 0.10 -10.02
N GLY A 72 0.27 -1.06 -10.62
CA GLY A 72 1.28 -2.10 -10.70
C GLY A 72 1.20 -2.91 -11.99
N GLY A 73 2.31 -3.57 -12.30
CA GLY A 73 2.44 -4.50 -13.40
C GLY A 73 3.06 -5.81 -12.93
N ARG A 74 2.65 -6.91 -13.57
CA ARG A 74 3.23 -8.24 -13.41
C ARG A 74 3.62 -8.77 -14.77
N PHE A 75 4.82 -9.31 -14.86
CA PHE A 75 5.26 -10.13 -15.99
C PHE A 75 5.58 -11.52 -15.47
N THR A 76 4.99 -12.54 -16.07
CA THR A 76 5.21 -13.93 -15.70
C THR A 76 5.60 -14.74 -16.91
N LEU A 77 6.55 -15.63 -16.74
CA LEU A 77 7.09 -16.49 -17.78
C LEU A 77 7.10 -17.94 -17.30
N ASP A 78 6.49 -18.81 -18.10
CA ASP A 78 6.50 -20.24 -17.87
C ASP A 78 7.77 -20.81 -18.54
N MET A 79 8.74 -21.17 -17.70
CA MET A 79 10.02 -21.69 -18.17
C MET A 79 9.87 -23.10 -18.75
N ASP A 80 9.01 -23.91 -18.11
CA ASP A 80 8.56 -25.23 -18.53
C ASP A 80 7.24 -25.59 -17.79
N GLU A 81 6.80 -26.85 -17.87
CA GLU A 81 5.54 -27.34 -17.25
C GLU A 81 5.49 -27.18 -15.72
N TYR A 82 6.65 -27.05 -15.05
CA TYR A 82 6.74 -26.98 -13.60
C TYR A 82 7.29 -25.64 -13.11
N ASN A 83 8.16 -24.98 -13.87
CA ASN A 83 8.91 -23.82 -13.42
C ASN A 83 8.30 -22.52 -13.96
N GLN A 84 7.87 -21.63 -13.08
CA GLN A 84 7.32 -20.32 -13.42
C GLN A 84 8.07 -19.21 -12.68
N ILE A 85 8.36 -18.12 -13.39
CA ILE A 85 9.01 -16.93 -12.82
C ILE A 85 8.12 -15.72 -13.05
N SER A 86 7.92 -14.94 -11.99
CA SER A 86 7.15 -13.69 -12.04
C SER A 86 7.98 -12.52 -11.54
N LEU A 87 7.91 -11.40 -12.25
CA LEU A 87 8.43 -10.11 -11.86
C LEU A 87 7.25 -9.15 -11.64
N LEU A 88 7.29 -8.42 -10.53
CA LEU A 88 6.25 -7.49 -10.15
C LEU A 88 6.88 -6.12 -9.91
N VAL A 89 6.22 -5.06 -10.33
CA VAL A 89 6.58 -3.69 -10.01
C VAL A 89 5.31 -2.91 -9.69
N ASP A 90 5.33 -2.12 -8.63
CA ASP A 90 4.22 -1.26 -8.27
C ASP A 90 4.66 0.09 -7.72
N GLY A 91 3.82 1.08 -7.93
CA GLY A 91 3.92 2.42 -7.37
C GLY A 91 2.68 2.72 -6.54
N ASN A 92 2.86 3.26 -5.34
CA ASN A 92 1.78 3.62 -4.43
C ASN A 92 1.95 5.05 -3.92
N LYS A 93 0.92 5.88 -4.11
CA LYS A 93 0.85 7.26 -3.61
C LYS A 93 -0.32 7.41 -2.63
N LEU A 94 -0.10 8.16 -1.56
CA LEU A 94 -1.18 8.58 -0.67
C LEU A 94 -1.91 9.76 -1.29
N LEU A 95 -3.23 9.66 -1.41
CA LEU A 95 -4.11 10.70 -1.94
C LEU A 95 -4.75 11.53 -0.81
N VAL A 96 -3.90 12.00 0.09
CA VAL A 96 -4.28 12.89 1.20
C VAL A 96 -3.48 14.18 1.07
N PRO A 97 -4.02 15.33 1.49
CA PRO A 97 -3.31 16.59 1.34
C PRO A 97 -1.94 16.61 2.02
N THR A 98 -0.94 17.11 1.32
CA THR A 98 0.39 17.37 1.87
C THR A 98 0.31 18.58 2.81
N PRO A 99 0.89 18.52 4.03
CA PRO A 99 0.92 19.66 4.92
C PRO A 99 1.57 20.89 4.26
N PRO A 100 0.88 22.06 4.20
CA PRO A 100 1.47 23.27 3.65
C PRO A 100 2.54 23.84 4.58
N ARG A 101 3.31 24.81 4.07
CA ARG A 101 4.18 25.65 4.88
C ARG A 101 3.41 26.89 5.31
N TYR A 102 3.46 27.19 6.60
CA TYR A 102 2.87 28.39 7.19
C TYR A 102 3.94 29.47 7.36
N ASP A 103 3.51 30.72 7.53
CA ASP A 103 4.40 31.81 7.93
C ASP A 103 4.69 31.72 9.42
N ASP A 104 5.94 31.46 9.76
CA ASP A 104 6.39 31.31 11.16
C ASP A 104 6.50 32.64 11.91
N PHE A 105 6.44 33.79 11.21
CA PHE A 105 6.81 35.09 11.80
C PHE A 105 5.63 36.06 12.00
N ASP A 106 4.77 36.25 10.99
CA ASP A 106 3.74 37.31 11.04
C ASP A 106 2.30 36.78 11.19
N ASN A 107 1.99 35.60 10.65
CA ASN A 107 0.65 35.01 10.77
C ASN A 107 0.71 33.46 10.64
N PRO A 108 0.56 32.71 11.75
CA PRO A 108 0.68 31.25 11.74
C PRO A 108 -0.42 30.54 10.93
N ASN A 109 -1.47 31.25 10.50
CA ASN A 109 -2.53 30.71 9.65
C ASN A 109 -2.36 31.07 8.17
N LEU A 110 -1.33 31.84 7.81
CA LEU A 110 -1.06 32.20 6.42
C LEU A 110 -0.22 31.11 5.76
N ILE A 111 -0.76 30.48 4.71
CA ILE A 111 -0.04 29.52 3.88
C ILE A 111 0.95 30.28 2.99
N THR A 112 2.24 29.99 3.15
CA THR A 112 3.33 30.56 2.33
C THR A 112 3.67 29.70 1.12
N SER A 113 3.44 28.38 1.21
CA SER A 113 3.59 27.44 0.09
C SER A 113 2.78 26.16 0.32
N GLY A 114 2.25 25.58 -0.76
CA GLY A 114 1.32 24.45 -0.73
C GLY A 114 -0.14 24.87 -0.80
N LEU A 115 -1.05 23.92 -0.61
CA LEU A 115 -2.51 24.16 -0.63
C LEU A 115 -3.14 23.93 0.74
N ASP A 116 -4.35 24.49 0.91
CA ASP A 116 -5.14 24.30 2.12
C ASP A 116 -5.45 22.81 2.33
N PRO A 117 -5.05 22.20 3.46
CA PRO A 117 -5.32 20.81 3.75
C PRO A 117 -6.76 20.58 4.21
N ASP A 118 -7.50 21.61 4.65
CA ASP A 118 -8.88 21.45 5.12
C ASP A 118 -9.92 21.58 3.99
N VAL A 119 -9.85 20.62 3.06
CA VAL A 119 -10.74 20.54 1.90
C VAL A 119 -11.63 19.30 1.96
N PRO A 120 -12.75 19.25 1.21
CA PRO A 120 -13.53 18.03 1.04
C PRO A 120 -12.70 16.87 0.49
N VAL A 121 -13.11 15.63 0.76
CA VAL A 121 -12.32 14.42 0.46
C VAL A 121 -11.89 14.34 -1.01
N ILE A 122 -12.83 14.54 -1.94
CA ILE A 122 -12.55 14.47 -3.38
C ILE A 122 -11.57 15.57 -3.81
N THR A 123 -11.71 16.77 -3.24
CA THR A 123 -10.80 17.88 -3.49
C THR A 123 -9.40 17.56 -2.95
N GLY A 124 -9.31 17.01 -1.74
CA GLY A 124 -8.06 16.54 -1.16
C GLY A 124 -7.35 15.49 -2.01
N MET A 125 -8.11 14.53 -2.55
CA MET A 125 -7.58 13.49 -3.44
C MET A 125 -7.05 14.04 -4.77
N LEU A 126 -7.71 15.04 -5.35
CA LEU A 126 -7.30 15.63 -6.61
C LEU A 126 -6.13 16.59 -6.43
N GLN A 127 -6.13 17.37 -5.34
CA GLN A 127 -5.07 18.33 -5.06
C GLN A 127 -3.78 17.66 -4.57
N SER A 128 -3.84 16.47 -3.97
CA SER A 128 -2.65 15.72 -3.50
C SER A 128 -1.66 15.35 -4.60
N PHE A 129 -1.94 15.66 -5.87
CA PHE A 129 -1.01 15.50 -6.98
C PHE A 129 -0.15 16.74 -7.27
N TYR A 130 -0.51 17.90 -6.69
CA TYR A 130 0.12 19.18 -6.96
C TYR A 130 0.13 20.13 -5.74
N ASP A 131 -0.07 19.61 -4.53
CA ASP A 131 -0.19 20.41 -3.31
C ASP A 131 1.12 20.53 -2.52
N ALA A 132 2.14 19.73 -2.86
CA ALA A 132 3.39 19.72 -2.14
C ALA A 132 4.11 21.09 -2.20
N PRO A 133 4.54 21.65 -1.06
CA PRO A 133 5.26 22.93 -1.02
C PRO A 133 6.59 22.94 -1.81
N GLY A 134 7.24 21.79 -1.98
CA GLY A 134 8.42 21.59 -2.80
C GLY A 134 8.13 21.29 -4.28
N GLY A 135 6.88 21.41 -4.70
CA GLY A 135 6.39 21.22 -6.07
C GLY A 135 6.55 19.79 -6.58
N PHE A 136 6.57 19.62 -7.91
CA PHE A 136 6.59 18.30 -8.57
C PHE A 136 7.73 17.37 -8.12
N LYS A 137 8.89 17.93 -7.74
CA LYS A 137 10.01 17.13 -7.23
C LYS A 137 9.68 16.50 -5.87
N GLU A 138 8.91 17.18 -5.04
CA GLU A 138 8.42 16.63 -3.78
C GLU A 138 7.30 15.61 -4.00
N GLU A 139 6.38 15.90 -4.91
CA GLU A 139 5.30 14.98 -5.29
C GLU A 139 5.81 13.61 -5.73
N LEU A 140 6.87 13.57 -6.55
CA LEU A 140 7.49 12.30 -6.98
C LEU A 140 8.11 11.50 -5.83
N ARG A 141 8.47 12.16 -4.72
CA ARG A 141 9.03 11.51 -3.53
C ARG A 141 7.95 10.87 -2.66
N GLU A 142 6.69 11.25 -2.85
CA GLU A 142 5.55 10.66 -2.14
C GLU A 142 5.10 9.33 -2.74
N ILE A 143 5.61 9.01 -3.93
CA ILE A 143 5.39 7.72 -4.55
C ILE A 143 6.36 6.74 -3.90
N SER A 144 5.80 5.72 -3.27
CA SER A 144 6.53 4.54 -2.81
C SER A 144 6.59 3.50 -3.93
N TYR A 145 7.73 2.81 -4.04
CA TYR A 145 7.98 1.84 -5.09
C TYR A 145 8.17 0.45 -4.50
N GLY A 146 7.52 -0.54 -5.10
CA GLY A 146 7.68 -1.95 -4.80
C GLY A 146 8.24 -2.69 -6.01
N VAL A 147 9.19 -3.58 -5.78
CA VAL A 147 9.67 -4.54 -6.78
C VAL A 147 9.64 -5.93 -6.16
N GLY A 148 9.05 -6.89 -6.86
CA GLY A 148 8.88 -8.26 -6.42
C GLY A 148 9.39 -9.26 -7.45
N PHE A 149 9.85 -10.40 -6.95
CA PHE A 149 10.22 -11.57 -7.73
C PHE A 149 9.59 -12.79 -7.09
N GLU A 150 8.98 -13.65 -7.89
CA GLU A 150 8.44 -14.93 -7.46
C GLU A 150 8.98 -16.02 -8.38
N TYR A 151 9.36 -17.13 -7.77
CA TYR A 151 9.65 -18.38 -8.45
C TYR A 151 8.70 -19.45 -7.91
N SER A 152 7.96 -20.10 -8.79
CA SER A 152 7.01 -21.16 -8.46
C SER A 152 7.43 -22.47 -9.11
N TYR A 153 7.38 -23.55 -8.34
CA TYR A 153 7.66 -24.92 -8.77
C TYR A 153 6.40 -25.79 -8.63
N SER A 154 5.92 -26.30 -9.75
CA SER A 154 4.73 -27.15 -9.90
C SER A 154 3.46 -26.56 -9.28
N GLY A 155 3.39 -25.23 -9.10
CA GLY A 155 2.31 -24.57 -8.36
C GLY A 155 2.17 -25.01 -6.89
N GLN A 156 3.15 -25.74 -6.36
CA GLN A 156 3.17 -26.30 -5.01
C GLN A 156 4.16 -25.60 -4.12
N PHE A 157 5.32 -25.20 -4.64
CA PHE A 157 6.35 -24.51 -3.86
C PHE A 157 6.60 -23.14 -4.48
N ALA A 158 6.61 -22.09 -3.66
CA ALA A 158 6.91 -20.75 -4.11
C ALA A 158 8.04 -20.15 -3.27
N VAL A 159 8.98 -19.46 -3.92
CA VAL A 159 9.99 -18.64 -3.26
C VAL A 159 9.80 -17.22 -3.75
N ARG A 160 9.77 -16.27 -2.82
CA ARG A 160 9.46 -14.86 -3.07
C ARG A 160 10.56 -13.97 -2.54
N GLY A 161 10.94 -12.99 -3.33
CA GLY A 161 11.83 -11.91 -2.96
C GLY A 161 11.20 -10.58 -3.29
N GLY A 162 11.50 -9.55 -2.53
CA GLY A 162 11.00 -8.21 -2.81
C GLY A 162 11.82 -7.12 -2.15
N TYR A 163 11.69 -5.92 -2.70
CA TYR A 163 12.24 -4.69 -2.18
C TYR A 163 11.18 -3.61 -2.19
N PHE A 164 11.07 -2.88 -1.09
CA PHE A 164 10.19 -1.74 -0.96
C PHE A 164 11.01 -0.49 -0.62
N ASP A 165 10.74 0.60 -1.35
CA ASP A 165 11.40 1.88 -1.17
C ASP A 165 10.38 2.99 -1.00
N GLU A 166 10.53 3.74 0.09
CA GLU A 166 9.83 4.98 0.31
C GLU A 166 10.86 6.07 0.62
N HIS A 167 10.63 7.26 0.05
CA HIS A 167 11.59 8.35 0.13
C HIS A 167 11.84 8.80 1.58
N GLU A 168 13.07 9.25 1.83
CA GLU A 168 13.59 9.57 3.17
C GLU A 168 12.87 10.75 3.82
N THR A 169 12.43 11.72 3.00
CA THR A 169 11.70 12.91 3.45
C THR A 169 10.21 12.67 3.70
N LYS A 170 9.71 11.45 3.47
CA LYS A 170 8.30 11.11 3.63
C LYS A 170 8.11 10.13 4.77
N GLY A 171 8.39 8.85 4.55
CA GLY A 171 8.31 7.83 5.61
C GLY A 171 9.60 7.05 5.84
N ASN A 172 10.56 7.11 4.91
CA ASN A 172 11.85 6.41 4.97
C ASN A 172 11.73 4.90 5.25
N ARG A 173 10.63 4.26 4.82
CA ARG A 173 10.47 2.82 4.95
C ARG A 173 11.18 2.13 3.79
N LYS A 174 12.30 1.50 4.09
CA LYS A 174 13.09 0.72 3.12
C LYS A 174 13.37 -0.67 3.68
N TYR A 175 12.95 -1.71 2.98
CA TYR A 175 13.14 -3.08 3.45
C TYR A 175 13.17 -4.10 2.31
N PHE A 176 13.88 -5.19 2.54
CA PHE A 176 13.81 -6.40 1.74
C PHE A 176 12.83 -7.38 2.36
N THR A 177 12.14 -8.14 1.53
CA THR A 177 11.28 -9.24 1.96
C THR A 177 11.74 -10.53 1.30
N ILE A 178 11.79 -11.60 2.08
CA ILE A 178 12.02 -12.96 1.58
C ILE A 178 10.87 -13.82 2.10
N GLY A 179 10.32 -14.66 1.24
CA GLY A 179 9.24 -15.56 1.62
C GLY A 179 9.33 -16.92 0.93
N ALA A 180 8.69 -17.89 1.54
CA ALA A 180 8.51 -19.22 1.00
C ALA A 180 7.07 -19.67 1.23
N GLY A 181 6.48 -20.35 0.25
CA GLY A 181 5.12 -20.86 0.30
C GLY A 181 5.06 -22.32 -0.11
N VAL A 182 4.14 -23.06 0.51
CA VAL A 182 3.82 -24.44 0.16
C VAL A 182 2.31 -24.58 0.01
N LYS A 183 1.87 -25.13 -1.11
CA LYS A 183 0.48 -25.51 -1.38
C LYS A 183 0.38 -27.04 -1.46
N TYR A 184 -0.49 -27.62 -0.65
CA TYR A 184 -0.79 -29.05 -0.67
C TYR A 184 -2.31 -29.27 -0.63
N ASN A 185 -2.87 -29.78 -1.72
CA ASN A 185 -4.31 -29.95 -1.91
C ASN A 185 -5.09 -28.66 -1.58
N VAL A 186 -5.79 -28.64 -0.44
CA VAL A 186 -6.61 -27.53 0.03
C VAL A 186 -5.86 -26.56 0.96
N PHE A 187 -4.65 -26.90 1.39
CA PHE A 187 -3.88 -26.09 2.33
C PHE A 187 -2.84 -25.24 1.60
N LYS A 188 -2.75 -23.96 1.98
CA LYS A 188 -1.68 -23.04 1.57
C LYS A 188 -1.00 -22.49 2.83
N LEU A 189 0.31 -22.64 2.90
CA LEU A 189 1.14 -22.16 4.00
C LEU A 189 2.17 -21.20 3.44
N ASP A 190 2.18 -19.95 3.91
CA ASP A 190 3.13 -18.93 3.50
C ASP A 190 3.90 -18.38 4.70
N PHE A 191 5.20 -18.24 4.49
CA PHE A 191 6.15 -17.66 5.44
C PHE A 191 6.81 -16.46 4.79
N ALA A 192 6.89 -15.34 5.51
CA ALA A 192 7.61 -14.15 5.05
C ALA A 192 8.43 -13.52 6.18
N TYR A 193 9.61 -13.04 5.83
CA TYR A 193 10.54 -12.35 6.71
C TYR A 193 10.96 -11.01 6.10
N LEU A 194 10.95 -9.97 6.92
CA LEU A 194 11.23 -8.60 6.51
C LEU A 194 12.54 -8.12 7.15
N VAL A 195 13.47 -7.68 6.29
CA VAL A 195 14.78 -7.15 6.66
C VAL A 195 14.80 -5.64 6.38
N PRO A 196 14.69 -4.78 7.40
CA PRO A 196 14.75 -3.33 7.20
C PRO A 196 16.16 -2.86 6.87
N ARG A 197 16.27 -1.84 5.99
CA ARG A 197 17.52 -1.19 5.58
C ARG A 197 17.69 0.22 6.13
N ALA A 198 16.60 0.91 6.46
CA ALA A 198 16.64 2.27 7.00
C ALA A 198 16.74 2.27 8.53
N GLY A 199 17.72 3.03 9.06
CA GLY A 199 18.19 3.04 10.46
C GLY A 199 17.27 3.70 11.49
N GLN A 200 15.97 3.44 11.42
CA GLN A 200 15.04 3.69 12.53
C GLN A 200 14.62 2.32 13.07
N THR A 201 14.31 2.24 14.37
CA THR A 201 13.71 1.06 15.00
C THR A 201 12.37 0.75 14.34
N ASN A 202 12.41 0.06 13.19
CA ASN A 202 11.23 -0.36 12.47
C ASN A 202 10.52 -1.40 13.35
N PRO A 203 9.28 -1.14 13.81
CA PRO A 203 8.57 -2.06 14.70
C PRO A 203 8.27 -3.42 14.04
N LEU A 204 8.45 -3.52 12.71
CA LEU A 204 8.33 -4.76 11.94
C LEU A 204 9.69 -5.43 11.64
N ALA A 205 10.79 -4.89 12.17
CA ALA A 205 12.11 -5.51 12.07
C ALA A 205 12.06 -6.91 12.70
N ASN A 206 12.69 -7.89 12.03
CA ASN A 206 12.75 -9.27 12.51
C ASN A 206 11.39 -9.94 12.73
N THR A 207 10.33 -9.45 12.08
CA THR A 207 9.01 -10.06 12.18
C THR A 207 8.87 -11.19 11.17
N VAL A 208 8.47 -12.36 11.66
CA VAL A 208 8.03 -13.49 10.83
C VAL A 208 6.53 -13.41 10.67
N ARG A 209 6.05 -13.42 9.42
CA ARG A 209 4.63 -13.53 9.11
C ARG A 209 4.33 -14.95 8.67
N PHE A 210 3.34 -15.53 9.31
CA PHE A 210 2.79 -16.85 8.98
C PHE A 210 1.36 -16.67 8.49
N THR A 211 1.03 -17.29 7.37
CA THR A 211 -0.33 -17.26 6.81
C THR A 211 -0.75 -18.67 6.44
N LEU A 212 -1.96 -19.04 6.85
CA LEU A 212 -2.60 -20.31 6.52
C LEU A 212 -3.89 -20.03 5.74
N GLY A 213 -3.95 -20.52 4.52
CA GLY A 213 -5.11 -20.43 3.64
C GLY A 213 -5.74 -21.79 3.39
N PHE A 214 -7.07 -21.78 3.22
CA PHE A 214 -7.85 -22.95 2.86
C PHE A 214 -8.56 -22.68 1.53
N ASP A 215 -8.31 -23.54 0.55
CA ASP A 215 -8.94 -23.50 -0.76
C ASP A 215 -10.02 -24.58 -0.81
N PHE A 216 -11.28 -24.16 -0.67
CA PHE A 216 -12.42 -25.07 -0.78
C PHE A 216 -12.86 -25.09 -2.24
N GLU A 217 -12.36 -26.06 -2.99
CA GLU A 217 -12.86 -26.30 -4.34
C GLU A 217 -14.32 -26.74 -4.25
N ASP A 218 -15.26 -25.89 -4.70
CA ASP A 218 -16.67 -26.26 -4.83
C ASP A 218 -16.76 -27.33 -5.92
N SER A 219 -16.98 -28.57 -5.49
CA SER A 219 -17.23 -29.73 -6.35
C SER A 219 -18.57 -29.62 -7.10
N LYS A 220 -18.86 -28.48 -7.73
CA LYS A 220 -19.95 -28.36 -8.70
C LYS A 220 -19.51 -28.94 -10.03
N GLY A 221 -19.70 -30.26 -10.09
CA GLY A 221 -19.99 -31.07 -11.27
C GLY A 221 -19.61 -30.46 -12.61
N ARG A 222 -18.47 -30.91 -13.12
CA ARG A 222 -18.16 -30.97 -14.55
C ARG A 222 -19.25 -31.81 -15.24
N ARG A 223 -20.41 -31.20 -15.54
CA ARG A 223 -21.43 -31.80 -16.41
C ARG A 223 -20.90 -31.73 -17.84
N ARG A 224 -20.75 -32.94 -18.38
CA ARG A 224 -20.37 -33.27 -19.75
C ARG A 224 -21.27 -32.61 -20.78
#